data_AF-A0A661V8B7-F1
#
_entry.id   AF-A0A661V8B7-F1
#
_cell.length_a   1.000
_cell.length_b   1.000
_cell.length_c   1.000
_cell.angle_alpha   90.00
_cell.angle_beta   90.00
_cell.angle_gamma   90.00
#
_symmetry.space_group_name_H-M   'P 1'
#
loop_
_entity.id
_entity.type
_entity.pdbx_description
1 polymer ?
#
loop_
_entity_poly.entity_id
_entity_poly.type
_entity_poly.pdbx_seq_one_letter_code
_entity_poly.pdbx_strand_id
1 'polypeptide(L)'
;MLSYEDLEARVIDTGECTVCGACILACLGSHVKLIEGKPRRTKRSTDCVGCSACYEACYMLRHDLIRAIEGRTIGWGKKGSIGLHRRIVEARTRDVEIRKACQDGGIVT
;
A
#
# COMPACT_ATOMS: atom_id res chain seq x y z
N MET A 1 -10.27 24.34 -0.43
CA MET A 1 -9.81 23.15 -1.20
C MET A 1 -8.59 22.58 -0.51
N LEU A 2 -8.42 21.26 -0.55
CA LEU A 2 -7.25 20.59 0.03
C LEU A 2 -6.00 20.94 -0.79
N SER A 3 -4.91 21.23 -0.10
CA SER A 3 -3.72 21.88 -0.64
C SER A 3 -2.50 20.96 -0.62
N TYR A 4 -1.39 21.43 -1.18
CA TYR A 4 -0.10 20.73 -1.02
C TYR A 4 0.30 20.68 0.46
N GLU A 5 0.04 21.74 1.22
CA GLU A 5 0.33 21.82 2.65
C GLU A 5 -0.40 20.74 3.45
N ASP A 6 -1.65 20.42 3.07
CA ASP A 6 -2.41 19.33 3.70
C ASP A 6 -1.79 17.95 3.39
N LEU A 7 -1.28 17.76 2.16
CA LEU A 7 -0.57 16.54 1.78
C LEU A 7 0.75 16.43 2.54
N GLU A 8 1.50 17.53 2.63
CA GLU A 8 2.79 17.60 3.30
C GLU A 8 2.65 17.24 4.78
N ALA A 9 1.74 17.91 5.49
CA ALA A 9 1.49 17.69 6.91
C ALA A 9 0.95 16.27 7.22
N ARG A 10 0.12 15.69 6.35
CA ARG A 10 -0.54 14.39 6.64
C ARG A 10 0.30 13.17 6.24
N VAL A 11 1.16 13.30 5.23
CA VAL A 11 1.85 12.14 4.63
C VAL A 11 3.36 12.31 4.55
N ILE A 12 3.85 13.48 4.12
CA ILE A 12 5.27 13.67 3.85
C ILE A 12 6.05 13.87 5.16
N ASP A 13 5.51 14.70 6.05
CA ASP A 13 6.13 15.03 7.33
C ASP A 13 5.94 13.93 8.38
N THR A 14 4.87 13.14 8.27
CA THR A 14 4.63 11.97 9.12
C THR A 14 5.55 10.79 8.80
N GLY A 15 6.24 10.82 7.65
CA GLY A 15 7.11 9.72 7.20
C GLY A 15 6.38 8.58 6.49
N GLU A 16 5.07 8.71 6.30
CA GLU A 16 4.22 7.72 5.59
C GLU A 16 4.43 7.74 4.06
N CYS A 17 5.08 8.79 3.54
CA CYS A 17 5.34 8.91 2.10
C CYS A 17 6.30 7.81 1.60
N THR A 18 5.82 6.99 0.67
CA THR A 18 6.59 5.93 0.00
C THR A 18 7.42 6.41 -1.19
N VAL A 19 7.43 7.72 -1.46
CA VAL A 19 8.18 8.35 -2.57
C VAL A 19 7.80 7.79 -3.95
N CYS A 20 6.55 7.35 -4.13
CA CYS A 20 6.07 6.78 -5.39
C CYS A 20 6.00 7.76 -6.58
N GLY A 21 6.12 9.07 -6.34
CA GLY A 21 6.15 10.10 -7.39
C GLY A 21 4.79 10.51 -7.98
N ALA A 22 3.68 9.94 -7.52
CA ALA A 22 2.34 10.25 -8.05
C ALA A 22 1.99 11.74 -7.97
N CYS A 23 2.31 12.40 -6.84
CA CYS A 23 2.07 13.82 -6.65
C CYS A 23 2.93 14.73 -7.55
N ILE A 24 4.13 14.26 -7.94
CA ILE A 24 5.02 14.96 -8.89
C ILE A 24 4.41 14.91 -10.29
N LEU A 25 4.00 13.72 -10.74
CA LEU A 25 3.39 13.54 -12.07
C LEU A 25 2.04 14.27 -12.19
N ALA A 26 1.23 14.27 -11.13
CA ALA A 26 -0.07 14.95 -11.12
C ALA A 26 0.05 16.49 -11.10
N CYS A 27 1.23 17.04 -10.80
CA CYS A 27 1.43 18.47 -10.71
C CYS A 27 1.55 19.10 -12.11
N LEU A 28 0.45 19.62 -12.64
CA LEU A 28 0.42 20.29 -13.96
C LEU A 28 1.46 21.42 -14.10
N GLY A 29 1.68 22.18 -13.02
CA GLY A 29 2.66 23.26 -12.96
C GLY A 29 4.09 22.82 -12.65
N SER A 30 4.35 21.52 -12.49
CA SER A 30 5.69 20.98 -12.15
C SER A 30 6.34 21.59 -10.90
N HIS A 31 5.53 22.00 -9.92
CA HIS A 31 5.99 22.65 -8.69
C HIS A 31 6.46 21.68 -7.61
N VAL A 32 5.97 20.43 -7.63
CA VAL A 32 6.40 19.36 -6.72
C VAL A 32 7.55 18.61 -7.39
N LYS A 33 8.69 18.50 -6.72
CA LYS A 33 9.90 17.83 -7.22
C LYS A 33 10.47 16.89 -6.16
N LEU A 34 11.26 15.92 -6.57
CA LEU A 34 12.03 15.10 -5.65
C LEU A 34 13.25 15.90 -5.17
N ILE A 35 13.28 16.25 -3.89
CA ILE A 35 14.36 17.02 -3.26
C ILE A 35 14.71 16.29 -1.96
N GLU A 36 16.00 15.98 -1.77
CA GLU A 36 16.48 15.27 -0.57
C GLU A 36 15.71 13.96 -0.29
N GLY A 37 15.37 13.23 -1.37
CA GLY A 37 14.64 11.96 -1.26
C GLY A 37 13.16 12.08 -0.88
N LYS A 38 12.59 13.29 -0.81
CA LYS A 38 11.15 13.51 -0.57
C LYS A 38 10.52 14.36 -1.66
N PRO A 39 9.23 14.16 -1.99
CA PRO A 39 8.50 15.13 -2.78
C PRO A 39 8.39 16.43 -1.99
N ARG A 40 8.95 17.52 -2.53
CA ARG A 40 8.87 18.86 -1.95
C ARG A 40 8.42 19.87 -2.99
N ARG A 41 7.64 20.86 -2.56
CA ARG A 41 7.31 22.01 -3.40
C ARG A 41 8.46 23.01 -3.39
N THR A 42 9.04 23.31 -4.56
CA THR A 42 10.22 24.20 -4.67
C THR A 42 9.93 25.64 -4.25
N LYS A 43 8.78 26.19 -4.67
CA LYS A 43 8.29 27.52 -4.31
C LYS A 43 6.77 27.52 -4.39
N ARG A 44 6.11 28.21 -3.45
CA ARG A 44 4.69 28.57 -3.60
C ARG A 44 4.63 29.77 -4.55
N SER A 45 4.55 29.53 -5.85
CA SER A 45 4.31 30.58 -6.84
C SER A 45 2.82 30.90 -6.93
N THR A 46 2.49 32.04 -7.52
CA THR A 46 1.12 32.41 -7.91
C THR A 46 0.46 31.35 -8.80
N ASP A 47 1.27 30.59 -9.55
CA ASP A 47 0.79 29.56 -10.48
C ASP A 47 0.38 28.26 -9.76
N CYS A 48 0.82 28.08 -8.51
CA CYS A 48 0.27 27.07 -7.63
C CYS A 48 -1.10 27.53 -7.11
N VAL A 49 -2.11 27.39 -7.95
CA VAL A 49 -3.49 27.84 -7.68
C VAL A 49 -4.26 26.99 -6.64
N GLY A 50 -3.58 26.06 -5.96
CA GLY A 50 -4.23 25.18 -4.98
C GLY A 50 -5.22 24.18 -5.61
N CYS A 51 -4.92 23.68 -6.81
CA CYS A 51 -5.80 22.79 -7.59
C CYS A 51 -6.01 21.36 -7.02
N SER A 52 -5.52 21.07 -5.81
CA SER A 52 -5.61 19.78 -5.09
C SER A 52 -5.08 18.53 -5.81
N ALA A 53 -4.59 18.62 -7.05
CA ALA A 53 -4.18 17.45 -7.85
C ALA A 53 -3.11 16.59 -7.15
N CYS A 54 -2.10 17.21 -6.54
CA CYS A 54 -1.06 16.48 -5.80
C CYS A 54 -1.62 15.73 -4.56
N TYR A 55 -2.60 16.32 -3.88
CA TYR A 55 -3.28 15.75 -2.74
C TYR A 55 -4.11 14.53 -3.16
N GLU A 56 -4.96 14.68 -4.18
CA GLU A 56 -5.83 13.59 -4.68
C GLU A 56 -5.05 12.41 -5.28
N ALA A 57 -3.86 12.67 -5.82
CA ALA A 57 -2.99 11.64 -6.36
C ALA A 57 -2.35 10.75 -5.28
N CYS A 58 -2.32 11.18 -4.01
CA CYS A 58 -1.66 10.44 -2.95
C CYS A 58 -2.53 9.31 -2.40
N TYR A 59 -2.23 8.06 -2.79
CA TYR A 59 -2.98 6.89 -2.34
C TYR A 59 -2.91 6.64 -0.83
N MET A 60 -1.85 7.11 -0.14
CA MET A 60 -1.73 6.98 1.32
C MET A 60 -2.89 7.64 2.07
N LEU A 61 -3.47 8.72 1.52
CA LEU A 61 -4.63 9.40 2.11
C LEU A 61 -5.92 8.57 2.04
N ARG A 62 -5.95 7.53 1.21
CA ARG A 62 -7.07 6.58 1.07
C ARG A 62 -6.73 5.19 1.59
N HIS A 63 -5.61 5.02 2.29
CA HIS A 63 -5.17 3.71 2.76
C HIS A 63 -6.21 3.02 3.67
N ASP A 64 -6.84 3.76 4.59
CA ASP A 64 -7.89 3.19 5.45
C ASP A 64 -9.13 2.76 4.67
N LEU A 65 -9.51 3.53 3.64
CA LEU A 65 -10.61 3.16 2.75
C LEU A 65 -10.27 1.89 1.95
N ILE A 66 -9.05 1.79 1.43
CA ILE A 66 -8.56 0.59 0.73
C ILE A 66 -8.62 -0.61 1.67
N ARG A 67 -8.08 -0.50 2.89
CA ARG A 67 -8.14 -1.56 3.91
C ARG A 67 -9.58 -1.97 4.25
N ALA A 68 -10.49 -1.01 4.36
CA ALA A 68 -11.90 -1.28 4.64
C ALA A 68 -12.59 -2.00 3.47
N ILE A 69 -12.29 -1.61 2.23
CA ILE A 69 -12.78 -2.29 1.02
C ILE A 69 -12.24 -3.72 0.99
N GLU A 70 -10.93 -3.90 1.11
CA GLU A 70 -10.27 -5.22 1.08
C GLU A 70 -10.77 -6.14 2.19
N GLY A 71 -10.97 -5.61 3.40
CA GLY A 71 -11.53 -6.38 4.51
C GLY A 71 -12.96 -6.89 4.22
N ARG A 72 -13.76 -6.14 3.46
CA ARG A 72 -15.13 -6.51 3.09
C ARG A 72 -15.19 -7.41 1.85
N THR A 73 -14.35 -7.19 0.85
CA THR A 73 -14.44 -7.89 -0.44
C THR A 73 -13.62 -9.17 -0.48
N ILE A 74 -12.41 -9.14 0.07
CA ILE A 74 -11.44 -10.25 -0.02
C ILE A 74 -11.09 -10.83 1.35
N GLY A 75 -11.69 -10.32 2.43
CA GLY A 75 -11.57 -10.87 3.78
C GLY A 75 -10.23 -10.57 4.48
N TRP A 76 -9.49 -9.59 3.98
CA TRP A 76 -8.21 -9.16 4.57
C TRP A 76 -8.41 -8.69 6.03
N GLY A 77 -7.56 -9.15 6.95
CA GLY A 77 -7.64 -8.78 8.37
C GLY A 77 -8.73 -9.47 9.20
N LYS A 78 -9.43 -10.49 8.66
CA LYS A 78 -10.34 -11.31 9.48
C LYS A 78 -9.57 -12.16 10.49
N LYS A 79 -10.06 -12.20 11.73
CA LYS A 79 -9.48 -12.99 12.84
C LYS A 79 -9.46 -14.48 12.46
N GLY A 80 -8.29 -15.12 12.49
CA GLY A 80 -8.10 -16.50 12.06
C GLY A 80 -7.89 -16.70 10.55
N SER A 81 -7.85 -15.63 9.74
CA SER A 81 -7.43 -15.74 8.34
C SER A 81 -5.91 -15.92 8.24
N ILE A 82 -5.47 -16.73 7.28
CA ILE A 82 -4.05 -16.88 6.90
C ILE A 82 -3.61 -15.87 5.83
N GLY A 83 -4.44 -14.84 5.58
CA GLY A 83 -4.24 -13.86 4.51
C GLY A 83 -4.76 -14.31 3.13
N LEU A 84 -4.53 -13.44 2.14
CA LEU A 84 -4.91 -13.68 0.75
C LEU A 84 -4.00 -14.73 0.13
N HIS A 85 -4.59 -15.76 -0.47
CA HIS A 85 -3.86 -16.84 -1.11
C HIS A 85 -4.46 -17.11 -2.49
N ARG A 86 -3.61 -17.28 -3.51
CA ARG A 86 -4.07 -17.69 -4.85
C ARG A 86 -4.45 -19.17 -4.90
N ARG A 87 -3.75 -19.99 -4.09
CA ARG A 87 -3.96 -21.43 -3.97
C ARG A 87 -3.40 -21.90 -2.63
N ILE A 88 -4.17 -22.69 -1.89
CA ILE A 88 -3.68 -23.49 -0.77
C ILE A 88 -3.63 -24.94 -1.25
N VAL A 89 -2.53 -25.62 -0.95
CA VAL A 89 -2.36 -27.04 -1.26
C VAL A 89 -1.87 -27.74 0.00
N GLU A 90 -2.54 -28.82 0.37
CA GLU A 90 -2.03 -29.81 1.32
C GLU A 90 -1.59 -31.04 0.51
N ALA A 91 -0.46 -31.63 0.88
CA ALA A 91 0.05 -32.84 0.26
C ALA A 91 0.52 -33.81 1.35
N ARG A 92 0.28 -35.10 1.13
CA ARG A 92 0.55 -36.18 2.07
C ARG A 92 1.04 -37.42 1.34
N THR A 93 1.93 -38.17 1.97
CA THR A 93 2.40 -39.46 1.42
C THR A 93 1.23 -40.44 1.19
N ARG A 94 1.33 -41.23 0.11
CA ARG A 94 0.39 -42.32 -0.20
C ARG A 94 0.84 -43.66 0.39
N ASP A 95 2.10 -43.76 0.81
CA ASP A 95 2.65 -44.96 1.42
C ASP A 95 2.11 -45.12 2.85
N VAL A 96 1.53 -46.28 3.14
CA VAL A 96 0.88 -46.57 4.42
C VAL A 96 1.88 -46.70 5.56
N GLU A 97 3.08 -47.21 5.30
CA GLU A 97 4.12 -47.40 6.32
C GLU A 97 4.76 -46.06 6.69
N ILE A 98 5.05 -45.22 5.70
CA ILE A 98 5.54 -43.85 5.95
C ILE A 98 4.49 -43.05 6.74
N ARG A 99 3.20 -43.18 6.39
CA ARG A 99 2.11 -42.47 7.07
C ARG A 99 1.96 -42.82 8.55
N LYS A 100 2.31 -44.04 8.97
CA LYS A 100 2.29 -44.46 10.38
C LYS A 100 3.44 -43.87 11.19
N ALA A 101 4.59 -43.64 10.56
CA ALA A 101 5.79 -43.15 11.23
C ALA A 101 5.85 -41.62 11.33
N CYS A 102 5.22 -40.89 10.40
CA CYS A 102 5.27 -39.42 10.39
C CYS A 102 4.30 -38.78 11.38
N GLN A 103 4.76 -37.74 12.09
CA GLN A 103 3.93 -36.91 12.98
C GLN A 103 2.91 -36.06 12.19
N ASP A 104 3.35 -35.50 11.05
CA ASP A 104 2.61 -34.41 10.39
C ASP A 104 2.00 -34.85 9.04
N GLY A 105 2.37 -36.04 8.56
CA GLY A 105 1.95 -36.53 7.24
C GLY A 105 2.40 -35.64 6.08
N GLY A 106 3.54 -34.94 6.19
CA GLY A 106 4.08 -34.10 5.13
C GLY A 106 4.51 -34.86 3.86
N ILE A 107 5.09 -34.13 2.90
CA ILE A 107 5.68 -34.73 1.68
C ILE A 107 7.00 -35.39 2.06
N VAL A 108 7.00 -36.72 2.18
CA VAL A 108 8.18 -37.52 2.51
C VAL A 108 8.28 -38.65 1.49
N THR A 109 9.48 -38.87 0.96
CA THR A 109 9.83 -39.87 -0.06
C THR A 109 10.60 -41.02 0.54
#